data_AF-A0AAV8WK28-F1
#
_entry.id   AF-A0AAV8WK28-F1
#
_cell.length_a   1.000
_cell.length_b   1.000
_cell.length_c   1.000
_cell.angle_alpha   90.00
_cell.angle_beta   90.00
_cell.angle_gamma   90.00
#
_symmetry.space_group_name_H-M   'P 1'
#
loop_
_entity.id
_entity.type
_entity.pdbx_description
1 polymer ?
#
loop_
_entity_poly.entity_id
_entity_poly.type
_entity_poly.pdbx_seq_one_letter_code
_entity_poly.pdbx_strand_id
1 'polypeptide(L)'
;MIHPTYQCITVLRCLYQKQFLPEVWKKIELLQSHCEERKGTQKYEQDRVAVAQFIIRFFKLENVFTEEEIMKVCGIVLVNTHEVPLTQPPHIAIYESTSMFEHSCSANCNKSFTNKGGVLITSGSYIKKGENLSICYTDPLWGTPNRRHHLYESKFFWCNCSRCLDPTEFGTYFSSLKCQN
;
A
#
# COMPACT_ATOMS: atom_id res chain seq x y z
N MET A 1 5.98 18.55 10.55
CA MET A 1 4.75 17.78 10.87
C MET A 1 3.70 18.13 9.84
N ILE A 2 3.15 17.17 9.09
CA ILE A 2 2.06 17.43 8.13
C ILE A 2 0.82 17.80 8.94
N HIS A 3 0.25 18.99 8.69
CA HIS A 3 -0.91 19.46 9.44
C HIS A 3 -2.12 18.50 9.27
N PRO A 4 -2.87 18.16 10.33
CA PRO A 4 -3.96 17.17 10.27
C PRO A 4 -5.00 17.39 9.15
N THR A 5 -5.30 18.64 8.79
CA THR A 5 -6.19 18.94 7.64
C THR A 5 -5.73 18.32 6.33
N TYR A 6 -4.43 18.08 6.11
CA TYR A 6 -3.95 17.41 4.91
C TYR A 6 -4.03 15.90 5.00
N GLN A 7 -3.92 15.32 6.21
CA GLN A 7 -3.93 13.87 6.42
C GLN A 7 -5.29 13.25 6.09
N CYS A 8 -6.38 13.99 6.32
CA CYS A 8 -7.72 13.50 6.05
C CYS A 8 -8.19 13.64 4.60
N ILE A 9 -7.49 14.40 3.74
CA ILE A 9 -7.97 14.74 2.38
C ILE A 9 -8.19 13.50 1.53
N THR A 10 -7.21 12.59 1.48
CA THR A 10 -7.31 11.37 0.66
C THR A 10 -8.45 10.48 1.14
N VAL A 11 -8.59 10.33 2.46
CA VAL A 11 -9.66 9.53 3.08
C VAL A 11 -11.03 10.13 2.79
N LEU A 12 -11.19 11.45 2.95
CA LEU A 12 -12.42 12.16 2.58
C LEU A 12 -12.74 12.00 1.09
N ARG A 13 -11.75 12.15 0.20
CA ARG A 13 -11.95 11.95 -1.25
C ARG A 13 -12.45 10.56 -1.56
N CYS A 14 -11.93 9.52 -0.91
CA CYS A 14 -12.43 8.15 -1.03
C CYS A 14 -13.86 8.01 -0.51
N LEU A 15 -14.15 8.51 0.69
CA LEU A 15 -15.49 8.44 1.31
C LEU A 15 -16.57 9.12 0.46
N TYR A 16 -16.26 10.29 -0.12
CA TYR A 16 -17.20 11.01 -0.97
C TYR A 16 -17.48 10.33 -2.31
N GLN A 17 -16.67 9.36 -2.75
CA GLN A 17 -17.03 8.53 -3.90
C GLN A 17 -18.34 7.78 -3.66
N LYS A 18 -18.62 7.37 -2.41
CA LYS A 18 -19.87 6.69 -2.02
C LYS A 18 -21.11 7.52 -2.38
N GLN A 19 -21.01 8.85 -2.31
CA GLN A 19 -22.13 9.76 -2.57
C GLN A 19 -22.22 10.17 -4.04
N PHE A 20 -21.07 10.48 -4.65
CA PHE A 20 -21.05 11.15 -5.95
C PHE A 20 -20.66 10.24 -7.13
N LEU A 21 -19.92 9.16 -6.87
CA LEU A 21 -19.43 8.23 -7.90
C LEU A 21 -19.52 6.77 -7.40
N PRO A 22 -20.72 6.19 -7.28
CA PRO A 22 -20.92 4.85 -6.70
C PRO A 22 -20.13 3.74 -7.41
N GLU A 23 -19.96 3.84 -8.73
CA GLU A 23 -19.16 2.86 -9.49
C GLU A 23 -17.66 2.92 -9.14
N VAL A 24 -17.15 4.08 -8.75
CA VAL A 24 -15.78 4.21 -8.22
C VAL A 24 -15.72 3.67 -6.79
N TRP A 25 -16.73 3.94 -5.97
CA TRP A 25 -16.80 3.43 -4.60
C TRP A 25 -16.80 1.90 -4.55
N LYS A 26 -17.59 1.23 -5.41
CA LYS A 26 -17.61 -0.24 -5.52
C LYS A 26 -16.22 -0.84 -5.72
N LYS A 27 -15.34 -0.14 -6.43
CA LYS A 27 -13.97 -0.57 -6.67
C LYS A 27 -13.08 -0.35 -5.45
N ILE A 28 -13.23 0.79 -4.79
CA ILE A 28 -12.48 1.14 -3.58
C ILE A 28 -12.85 0.20 -2.42
N GLU A 29 -14.13 -0.08 -2.21
CA GLU A 29 -14.59 -0.84 -1.04
C GLU A 29 -14.18 -2.32 -1.05
N LEU A 30 -13.82 -2.84 -2.23
CA LEU A 30 -13.27 -4.19 -2.45
C LEU A 30 -11.77 -4.28 -2.16
N LEU A 31 -11.07 -3.16 -2.04
CA LEU A 31 -9.64 -3.16 -1.74
C LEU A 31 -9.38 -3.60 -0.30
N GLN A 32 -8.27 -4.30 -0.10
CA GLN A 32 -7.87 -4.80 1.21
C GLN A 32 -7.56 -3.65 2.18
N SER A 33 -8.09 -3.73 3.41
CA SER A 33 -7.91 -2.72 4.44
C SER A 33 -7.05 -3.19 5.62
N HIS A 34 -6.90 -4.51 5.81
CA HIS A 34 -6.29 -5.13 7.00
C HIS A 34 -6.86 -4.54 8.31
N CYS A 35 -8.19 -4.42 8.39
CA CYS A 35 -8.85 -3.80 9.55
C CYS A 35 -8.50 -4.52 10.86
N GLU A 36 -8.48 -5.85 10.87
CA GLU A 36 -8.22 -6.62 12.10
C GLU A 36 -6.75 -6.54 12.52
N GLU A 37 -5.82 -6.71 11.57
CA GLU A 37 -4.38 -6.68 11.83
C GLU A 37 -3.91 -5.28 12.26
N ARG A 38 -4.61 -4.23 11.81
CA ARG A 38 -4.32 -2.86 12.23
C ARG A 38 -4.80 -2.54 13.65
N LYS A 39 -5.88 -3.16 14.14
CA LYS A 39 -6.45 -2.83 15.47
C LYS A 39 -5.38 -3.00 16.56
N GLY A 40 -5.29 -2.01 17.44
CA GLY A 40 -4.31 -2.01 18.54
C GLY A 40 -2.89 -1.55 18.15
N THR A 41 -2.59 -1.34 16.86
CA THR A 41 -1.32 -0.74 16.45
C THR A 41 -1.28 0.77 16.77
N GLN A 42 -0.08 1.32 16.99
CA GLN A 42 0.10 2.76 17.21
C GLN A 42 -0.43 3.58 16.03
N LYS A 43 -0.20 3.10 14.79
CA LYS A 43 -0.67 3.77 13.57
C LYS A 43 -2.19 3.82 13.49
N TYR A 44 -2.89 2.77 13.92
CA TYR A 44 -4.34 2.76 13.97
C TYR A 44 -4.88 3.83 14.91
N GLU A 45 -4.30 3.96 16.11
CA GLU A 45 -4.74 4.98 17.05
C GLU A 45 -4.43 6.41 16.56
N GLN A 46 -3.28 6.60 15.91
CA GLN A 46 -2.95 7.86 15.25
C GLN A 46 -3.97 8.23 14.17
N ASP A 47 -4.35 7.28 13.29
CA ASP A 47 -5.37 7.51 12.27
C ASP A 47 -6.74 7.78 12.88
N ARG A 48 -7.09 7.08 13.97
CA ARG A 48 -8.35 7.28 14.68
C ARG A 48 -8.49 8.71 15.18
N VAL A 49 -7.45 9.25 15.82
CA VAL A 49 -7.48 10.60 16.37
C VAL A 49 -7.30 11.66 15.28
N ALA A 50 -6.25 11.54 14.47
CA ALA A 50 -5.84 12.58 13.52
C ALA A 50 -6.69 12.63 12.25
N VAL A 51 -7.34 11.52 11.88
CA VAL A 51 -8.18 11.44 10.67
C VAL A 51 -9.64 11.22 11.04
N ALA A 52 -9.99 10.12 11.70
CA ALA A 52 -11.41 9.77 11.88
C ALA A 52 -12.15 10.74 12.81
N GLN A 53 -11.64 10.96 14.01
CA GLN A 53 -12.23 11.93 14.95
C GLN A 53 -12.13 13.36 14.43
N PHE A 54 -11.04 13.70 13.71
CA PHE A 54 -10.92 14.99 13.06
C PHE A 54 -12.02 15.19 12.02
N ILE A 55 -12.23 14.22 11.12
CA ILE A 55 -13.26 14.27 10.08
C ILE A 55 -14.65 14.48 10.70
N ILE A 56 -14.99 13.66 11.69
CA ILE A 56 -16.29 13.70 12.36
C ILE A 56 -16.47 15.06 13.07
N ARG A 57 -15.54 15.44 13.94
CA ARG A 57 -15.74 16.59 14.84
C ARG A 57 -15.55 17.94 14.18
N PHE A 58 -14.61 18.06 13.24
CA PHE A 58 -14.29 19.32 12.58
C PHE A 58 -15.27 19.63 11.44
N PHE A 59 -15.56 18.64 10.58
CA PHE A 59 -16.49 18.83 9.46
C PHE A 59 -17.96 18.53 9.79
N LYS A 60 -18.26 18.05 11.02
CA LYS A 60 -19.63 17.72 11.49
C LYS A 60 -20.30 16.64 10.63
N LEU A 61 -19.58 15.55 10.39
CA LEU A 61 -19.97 14.47 9.49
C LEU A 61 -20.42 13.19 10.21
N GLU A 62 -20.72 13.26 11.51
CA GLU A 62 -21.20 12.12 12.32
C GLU A 62 -22.46 11.43 11.76
N ASN A 63 -23.33 12.18 11.09
CA ASN A 63 -24.57 11.65 10.49
C ASN A 63 -24.35 11.14 9.05
N VAL A 64 -23.13 11.25 8.53
CA VAL A 64 -22.76 10.94 7.14
C VAL A 64 -21.84 9.73 7.07
N PHE A 65 -20.85 9.66 7.95
CA PHE A 65 -19.87 8.58 8.00
C PHE A 65 -19.65 8.11 9.44
N THR A 66 -19.55 6.80 9.63
CA THR A 66 -19.16 6.22 10.92
C THR A 66 -17.65 6.21 11.11
N GLU A 67 -17.16 6.19 12.36
CA GLU A 67 -15.73 6.05 12.64
C GLU A 67 -15.15 4.76 12.04
N GLU A 68 -15.90 3.66 12.09
CA GLU A 68 -15.51 2.37 11.50
C GLU A 68 -15.33 2.46 9.98
N GLU A 69 -16.25 3.10 9.26
CA GLU A 69 -16.12 3.32 7.81
C GLU A 69 -14.89 4.17 7.48
N ILE A 70 -14.65 5.24 8.23
CA ILE A 70 -13.48 6.10 8.02
C ILE A 70 -12.19 5.30 8.26
N MET A 71 -12.16 4.50 9.33
CA MET A 71 -11.00 3.67 9.66
C MET A 71 -10.77 2.56 8.63
N LYS A 72 -11.82 1.97 8.05
CA LYS A 72 -11.70 1.05 6.91
C LYS A 72 -11.03 1.73 5.73
N VAL A 73 -11.43 2.96 5.40
CA VAL A 73 -10.81 3.74 4.31
C VAL A 73 -9.36 4.12 4.62
N CYS A 74 -9.02 4.47 5.87
CA CYS A 74 -7.63 4.63 6.30
C CYS A 74 -6.81 3.35 6.04
N GLY A 75 -7.41 2.18 6.29
CA GLY A 75 -6.94 0.84 5.89
C GLY A 75 -6.58 0.75 4.42
N ILE A 76 -7.59 0.98 3.58
CA ILE A 76 -7.48 0.90 2.12
C ILE A 76 -6.39 1.84 1.61
N VAL A 77 -6.35 3.08 2.09
CA VAL A 77 -5.34 4.07 1.70
C VAL A 77 -3.93 3.59 2.07
N LEU A 78 -3.71 3.10 3.28
CA LEU A 78 -2.40 2.59 3.72
C LEU A 78 -1.89 1.43 2.85
N VAL A 79 -2.79 0.49 2.52
CA VAL A 79 -2.42 -0.76 1.88
C VAL A 79 -2.27 -0.61 0.37
N ASN A 80 -3.12 0.20 -0.28
CA ASN A 80 -3.28 0.18 -1.73
C ASN A 80 -2.77 1.43 -2.45
N THR A 81 -2.34 2.46 -1.71
CA THR A 81 -1.79 3.65 -2.36
C THR A 81 -0.40 3.43 -2.90
N HIS A 82 -0.12 4.09 -4.02
CA HIS A 82 1.18 4.15 -4.65
C HIS A 82 1.66 5.60 -4.67
N GLU A 83 2.91 5.81 -4.27
CA GLU A 83 3.58 7.09 -4.45
C GLU A 83 3.83 7.35 -5.94
N VAL A 84 3.46 8.54 -6.39
CA VAL A 84 3.63 9.04 -7.76
C VAL A 84 4.73 10.12 -7.73
N PRO A 85 5.98 9.78 -8.09
CA PRO A 85 7.13 10.66 -7.88
C PRO A 85 7.30 11.74 -8.95
N LEU A 86 6.47 11.73 -10.00
CA LEU A 86 6.62 12.63 -11.16
C LEU A 86 6.06 14.05 -10.94
N THR A 87 5.54 14.35 -9.75
CA THR A 87 5.05 15.68 -9.37
C THR A 87 5.90 16.27 -8.26
N GLN A 88 5.92 17.61 -8.15
CA GLN A 88 6.56 18.31 -7.04
C GLN A 88 5.51 19.16 -6.30
N PRO A 89 5.13 18.80 -5.04
CA PRO A 89 5.57 17.61 -4.30
C PRO A 89 5.01 16.30 -4.88
N PRO A 90 5.62 15.14 -4.54
CA PRO A 90 5.03 13.84 -4.84
C PRO A 90 3.64 13.72 -4.22
N HIS A 91 2.78 12.92 -4.84
CA HIS A 91 1.46 12.61 -4.30
C HIS A 91 1.23 11.10 -4.28
N ILE A 92 0.15 10.68 -3.62
CA ILE A 92 -0.29 9.29 -3.59
C ILE A 92 -1.56 9.11 -4.41
N ALA A 93 -1.68 7.95 -5.05
CA ALA A 93 -2.87 7.58 -5.81
C ALA A 93 -3.22 6.11 -5.60
N ILE A 94 -4.51 5.78 -5.73
CA ILE A 94 -5.01 4.41 -5.77
C ILE A 94 -5.30 4.07 -7.23
N TYR A 95 -4.73 2.98 -7.72
CA TYR A 95 -4.98 2.46 -9.07
C TYR A 95 -5.56 1.06 -8.93
N GLU A 96 -6.88 0.92 -9.12
CA GLU A 96 -7.63 -0.33 -8.96
C GLU A 96 -6.88 -1.56 -9.51
N SER A 97 -6.54 -1.55 -10.81
CA SER A 97 -5.88 -2.70 -11.44
C SER A 97 -4.48 -2.96 -10.91
N THR A 98 -3.74 -1.92 -10.51
CA THR A 98 -2.39 -2.09 -9.94
C THR A 98 -2.43 -2.59 -8.51
N SER A 99 -3.44 -2.21 -7.73
CA SER A 99 -3.64 -2.70 -6.36
C SER A 99 -3.94 -4.20 -6.29
N MET A 100 -4.29 -4.84 -7.42
CA MET A 100 -4.52 -6.29 -7.52
C MET A 100 -3.26 -7.12 -7.73
N PHE A 101 -2.12 -6.50 -8.06
CA PHE A 101 -0.87 -7.24 -8.22
C PHE A 101 -0.42 -7.77 -6.85
N GLU A 102 0.21 -8.94 -6.82
CA GLU A 102 0.83 -9.44 -5.60
C GLU A 102 2.27 -8.97 -5.46
N HIS A 103 2.82 -9.12 -4.26
CA HIS A 103 4.23 -8.86 -4.02
C HIS A 103 5.10 -10.07 -4.40
N SER A 104 6.21 -9.81 -5.08
CA SER A 104 7.37 -10.71 -5.08
C SER A 104 8.66 -9.90 -4.99
N CYS A 105 9.65 -10.36 -4.21
CA CYS A 105 10.99 -9.76 -4.21
C CYS A 105 11.77 -10.09 -5.50
N SER A 106 11.26 -11.03 -6.31
CA SER A 106 11.70 -11.33 -7.68
C SER A 106 10.48 -11.20 -8.59
N ALA A 107 10.03 -9.96 -8.78
CA ALA A 107 8.82 -9.65 -9.52
C ALA A 107 9.01 -9.85 -11.03
N ASN A 108 7.94 -10.30 -11.71
CA ASN A 108 7.94 -10.45 -13.17
C ASN A 108 7.47 -9.17 -13.91
N CYS A 109 6.88 -8.22 -13.18
CA CYS A 109 6.46 -6.93 -13.70
C CYS A 109 7.16 -5.77 -12.98
N ASN A 110 7.42 -4.71 -13.74
CA ASN A 110 7.88 -3.42 -13.24
C ASN A 110 6.75 -2.39 -13.28
N LYS A 111 6.74 -1.47 -12.30
CA LYS A 111 5.79 -0.37 -12.20
C LYS A 111 6.50 0.94 -12.51
N SER A 112 5.96 1.69 -13.46
CA SER A 112 6.40 3.06 -13.78
C SER A 112 5.19 4.00 -13.88
N PHE A 113 5.46 5.30 -13.99
CA PHE A 113 4.43 6.33 -14.05
C PHE A 113 4.59 7.16 -15.32
N THR A 114 3.47 7.69 -15.80
CA THR A 114 3.41 8.64 -16.91
C THR A 114 3.33 10.07 -16.40
N ASN A 115 3.74 11.05 -17.23
CA ASN A 115 3.63 12.47 -16.90
C ASN A 115 2.19 12.95 -16.67
N LYS A 116 1.19 12.16 -17.07
CA LYS A 116 -0.25 12.43 -16.84
C LYS A 116 -0.77 11.79 -15.54
N GLY A 117 0.09 11.22 -14.71
CA GLY A 117 -0.31 10.55 -13.47
C GLY A 117 -0.93 9.16 -13.68
N GLY A 118 -0.82 8.58 -14.88
CA GLY A 118 -1.16 7.17 -15.13
C GLY A 118 -0.05 6.23 -14.66
N VAL A 119 -0.42 5.01 -14.28
CA VAL A 119 0.52 3.92 -13.95
C VAL A 119 0.69 2.99 -15.15
N LEU A 120 1.92 2.54 -15.40
CA LEU A 120 2.26 1.55 -16.41
C LEU A 120 2.84 0.32 -15.71
N ILE A 121 2.37 -0.86 -16.11
CA ILE A 121 2.92 -2.14 -15.69
C ILE A 121 3.50 -2.83 -16.92
N THR A 122 4.79 -3.13 -16.87
CA THR A 122 5.52 -3.75 -17.98
C THR A 122 6.22 -5.01 -17.50
N SER A 123 6.10 -6.12 -18.24
CA SER A 123 6.84 -7.34 -17.91
C SER A 123 8.32 -7.20 -18.28
N GLY A 124 9.20 -7.65 -17.39
CA GLY A 124 10.65 -7.72 -17.65
C GLY A 124 11.09 -9.05 -18.26
N SER A 125 10.19 -10.02 -18.30
CA SER A 125 10.44 -11.38 -18.76
C SER A 125 9.21 -11.94 -19.47
N TYR A 126 9.37 -13.10 -20.11
CA TYR A 126 8.25 -13.87 -20.65
C TYR A 126 7.39 -14.41 -19.50
N ILE A 127 6.07 -14.26 -19.62
CA ILE A 127 5.08 -14.71 -18.63
C ILE A 127 4.14 -15.69 -19.34
N LYS A 128 4.04 -16.92 -18.80
CA LYS A 128 3.16 -17.93 -19.39
C LYS A 128 1.70 -17.66 -19.03
N LYS A 129 0.78 -18.08 -19.90
CA LYS A 129 -0.66 -18.04 -19.59
C LYS A 129 -0.93 -18.83 -18.30
N GLY A 130 -1.60 -18.17 -17.35
CA GLY A 130 -1.94 -18.74 -16.04
C GLY A 130 -0.93 -18.47 -14.94
N GLU A 131 0.23 -17.87 -15.24
CA GLU A 131 1.14 -17.39 -14.19
C GLU A 131 0.61 -16.11 -13.55
N ASN A 132 0.83 -15.98 -12.24
CA ASN A 132 0.48 -14.76 -11.52
C ASN A 132 1.38 -13.59 -11.91
N LEU A 133 0.82 -12.39 -11.88
CA LEU A 133 1.56 -11.14 -12.08
C LEU A 133 1.94 -10.54 -10.72
N SER A 134 3.20 -10.15 -10.58
CA SER A 134 3.72 -9.58 -9.33
C SER A 134 4.55 -8.33 -9.58
N ILE A 135 4.55 -7.42 -8.60
CA ILE A 135 5.43 -6.24 -8.54
C ILE A 135 6.20 -6.21 -7.22
N CYS A 136 7.32 -5.49 -7.18
CA CYS A 136 8.08 -5.30 -5.94
C CYS A 136 7.49 -4.13 -5.14
N TYR A 137 7.18 -4.35 -3.86
CA TYR A 137 6.64 -3.34 -2.95
C TYR A 137 7.73 -2.68 -2.10
N THR A 138 8.92 -3.27 -2.10
CA THR A 138 10.08 -2.84 -1.34
C THR A 138 11.20 -2.44 -2.29
N ASP A 139 12.29 -1.93 -1.73
CA ASP A 139 13.53 -1.83 -2.46
C ASP A 139 14.14 -3.24 -2.65
N PRO A 140 14.36 -3.69 -3.90
CA PRO A 140 14.96 -5.00 -4.16
C PRO A 140 16.43 -5.09 -3.68
N LEU A 141 17.09 -3.97 -3.41
CA LEU A 141 18.46 -3.90 -2.88
C LEU A 141 18.51 -3.98 -1.35
N TRP A 142 17.38 -4.14 -0.66
CA TRP A 142 17.40 -4.47 0.76
C TRP A 142 17.62 -5.96 0.95
N GLY A 143 18.26 -6.35 2.06
CA GLY A 143 18.39 -7.76 2.45
C GLY A 143 17.06 -8.39 2.87
N THR A 144 16.98 -9.73 2.84
CA THR A 144 15.77 -10.49 3.17
C THR A 144 15.11 -10.08 4.51
N PRO A 145 15.86 -9.89 5.62
CA PRO A 145 15.26 -9.45 6.89
C PRO A 145 14.55 -8.10 6.78
N ASN A 146 15.20 -7.11 6.16
CA ASN A 146 14.65 -5.76 6.01
C ASN A 146 13.43 -5.72 5.09
N ARG A 147 13.45 -6.46 3.97
CA ARG A 147 12.29 -6.57 3.07
C ARG A 147 11.09 -7.17 3.80
N ARG A 148 11.28 -8.28 4.53
CA ARG A 148 10.21 -8.95 5.28
C ARG A 148 9.67 -8.09 6.42
N HIS A 149 10.54 -7.45 7.19
CA HIS A 149 10.12 -6.54 8.26
C HIS A 149 9.28 -5.38 7.70
N HIS A 150 9.73 -4.73 6.62
CA HIS A 150 8.98 -3.65 5.99
C HIS A 150 7.60 -4.10 5.49
N LEU A 151 7.52 -5.26 4.83
CA LEU A 151 6.24 -5.80 4.35
C LEU A 151 5.30 -6.16 5.49
N TYR A 152 5.82 -6.69 6.59
CA TYR A 152 5.03 -7.00 7.77
C TYR A 152 4.43 -5.72 8.38
N GLU A 153 5.24 -4.69 8.59
CA GLU A 153 4.80 -3.41 9.18
C GLU A 153 3.84 -2.62 8.28
N SER A 154 4.06 -2.64 6.95
CA SER A 154 3.31 -1.78 6.02
C SER A 154 2.18 -2.48 5.27
N LYS A 155 2.26 -3.80 5.10
CA LYS A 155 1.33 -4.62 4.30
C LYS A 155 0.80 -5.85 5.04
N PHE A 156 1.18 -6.06 6.31
CA PHE A 156 0.60 -7.09 7.18
C PHE A 156 0.77 -8.53 6.69
N PHE A 157 1.82 -8.83 5.91
CA PHE A 157 2.13 -10.19 5.49
C PHE A 157 3.62 -10.51 5.53
N TRP A 158 3.94 -11.80 5.59
CA TRP A 158 5.31 -12.31 5.52
C TRP A 158 5.61 -12.86 4.14
N CYS A 159 6.63 -12.33 3.46
CA CYS A 159 6.95 -12.73 2.09
C CYS A 159 7.58 -14.14 2.03
N ASN A 160 6.99 -14.98 1.17
CA ASN A 160 7.41 -16.35 0.89
C ASN A 160 7.79 -16.58 -0.58
N CYS A 161 8.19 -15.53 -1.31
CA CYS A 161 8.68 -15.68 -2.68
C CYS A 161 9.99 -16.50 -2.72
N SER A 162 10.36 -17.02 -3.90
CA SER A 162 11.55 -17.86 -4.08
C SER A 162 12.83 -17.26 -3.51
N ARG A 163 13.04 -15.94 -3.67
CA ARG A 163 14.20 -15.24 -3.10
C ARG A 163 14.21 -15.24 -1.56
N CYS A 164 13.04 -15.08 -0.94
CA CYS A 164 12.91 -15.02 0.51
C CYS A 164 12.94 -16.41 1.17
N LEU A 165 12.61 -17.47 0.44
CA LEU A 165 12.73 -18.85 0.90
C LEU A 165 14.16 -19.38 0.78
N ASP A 166 14.94 -18.85 -0.16
CA ASP A 166 16.35 -19.21 -0.32
C ASP A 166 17.25 -18.43 0.65
N PRO A 167 17.91 -19.08 1.63
CA PRO A 167 18.80 -18.41 2.58
C PRO A 167 20.04 -17.78 1.92
N THR A 168 20.39 -18.20 0.71
CA THR A 168 21.52 -17.65 -0.06
C THR A 168 21.12 -16.45 -0.92
N GLU A 169 19.83 -16.09 -0.97
CA GLU A 169 19.28 -15.07 -1.87
C GLU A 169 19.77 -15.26 -3.33
N PHE A 170 19.50 -16.42 -3.92
CA PHE A 170 19.97 -16.83 -5.25
C PHE A 170 21.50 -16.87 -5.37
N GLY A 171 22.18 -17.36 -4.33
CA GLY A 171 23.63 -17.48 -4.28
C GLY A 171 24.39 -16.16 -4.10
N THR A 172 23.70 -15.03 -3.90
CA THR A 172 24.33 -13.72 -3.70
C THR A 172 24.85 -13.53 -2.28
N TYR A 173 24.29 -14.27 -1.31
CA TYR A 173 24.55 -14.12 0.12
C TYR A 173 24.38 -12.67 0.60
N PHE A 174 23.45 -11.92 -0.03
CA PHE A 174 23.32 -10.47 0.11
C PHE A 174 23.17 -9.99 1.57
N SER A 175 22.46 -10.74 2.40
CA SER A 175 22.27 -10.45 3.84
C SER A 175 23.23 -11.19 4.76
N SER A 176 24.16 -11.99 4.24
CA SER A 176 25.01 -12.86 5.05
C SER A 176 26.20 -12.10 5.63
N LEU A 177 26.54 -12.43 6.87
CA LEU A 177 27.79 -12.00 7.48
C LEU A 177 28.88 -13.02 7.13
N LYS A 178 30.04 -12.52 6.70
CA LYS A 178 31.23 -13.36 6.54
C LYS A 178 31.88 -13.53 7.91
N CYS A 179 32.03 -14.78 8.36
CA CYS A 179 32.79 -15.07 9.59
C CYS A 179 34.21 -14.50 9.46
N GLN A 180 34.71 -13.88 10.53
CA GLN A 180 36.13 -13.54 10.62
C GLN A 180 36.90 -14.83 10.88
N ASN A 181 37.99 -15.02 10.13
CA ASN A 181 38.91 -16.14 10.32
C ASN A 181 39.53 -16.11 11.71
#